data_AF-A0A7W9UT01-F1
#
_entry.id   AF-A0A7W9UT01-F1
#
_cell.length_a   1.000
_cell.length_b   1.000
_cell.length_c   1.000
_cell.angle_alpha   90.00
_cell.angle_beta   90.00
_cell.angle_gamma   90.00
#
_symmetry.space_group_name_H-M   'P 1'
#
loop_
_entity.id
_entity.type
_entity.pdbx_description
1 polymer ?
#
loop_
_entity_poly.entity_id
_entity_poly.type
_entity_poly.pdbx_seq_one_letter_code
_entity_poly.pdbx_strand_id
1 'polypeptide(L)'
;MKSMTVLLFVLSAVLVAMACVRADRVRAWRESLNPSATELPDSAFVVARITFLTLAAFGVYYGFQSVSLADGMAWSDDELASAVSGATDSLDGEVVYAGPHEGVPTDFDGEYPLKVEDEVAEHGGGDAPGLGVDATPTDPGASDEAYYTVTADGTPSAFCLHVKVGRDKSGDYEAPGIAGRSYPQKAYTYSVTSREGEC
;
A
#
# COMPACT_ATOMS: atom_id res chain seq x y z
N MET A 1 -9.39 -9.82 -2.06
CA MET A 1 -10.16 -9.37 -0.88
C MET A 1 -11.60 -8.95 -1.19
N LYS A 2 -11.87 -8.18 -2.27
CA LYS A 2 -13.23 -7.68 -2.62
C LYS A 2 -14.33 -8.76 -2.66
N SER A 3 -14.06 -9.96 -3.18
CA SER A 3 -15.08 -11.02 -3.30
C SER A 3 -15.59 -11.55 -1.96
N MET A 4 -14.73 -11.70 -0.95
CA MET A 4 -15.12 -12.26 0.35
C MET A 4 -15.92 -11.26 1.19
N THR A 5 -15.52 -9.98 1.18
CA THR A 5 -16.25 -8.89 1.82
C THR A 5 -17.65 -8.75 1.24
N VAL A 6 -17.79 -8.76 -0.10
CA VAL A 6 -19.10 -8.72 -0.77
C VAL A 6 -19.96 -9.91 -0.36
N LEU A 7 -19.38 -11.11 -0.30
CA LEU A 7 -20.11 -12.33 0.07
C LEU A 7 -20.62 -12.27 1.51
N LEU A 8 -19.85 -11.72 2.46
CA LEU A 8 -20.28 -11.51 3.85
C LEU A 8 -21.48 -10.57 3.95
N PHE A 9 -21.47 -9.45 3.22
CA PHE A 9 -22.60 -8.52 3.21
C PHE A 9 -23.84 -9.11 2.54
N VAL A 10 -23.68 -9.79 1.40
CA VAL A 10 -24.79 -10.47 0.70
C VAL A 10 -25.41 -11.54 1.58
N LEU A 11 -24.60 -12.39 2.21
CA LEU A 11 -25.07 -13.42 3.12
C LEU A 11 -25.82 -12.81 4.32
N SER A 12 -25.28 -11.72 4.89
CA SER A 12 -25.94 -11.00 6.00
C SER A 12 -27.30 -10.46 5.60
N ALA A 13 -27.42 -9.86 4.41
CA ALA A 13 -28.69 -9.38 3.88
C ALA A 13 -29.71 -10.51 3.68
N VAL A 14 -29.27 -11.66 3.16
CA VAL A 14 -30.11 -12.86 3.01
C VAL A 14 -30.57 -13.37 4.37
N LEU A 15 -29.69 -13.44 5.38
CA LEU A 15 -30.03 -13.88 6.73
C LEU A 15 -31.07 -12.96 7.39
N VAL A 16 -30.93 -11.64 7.23
CA VAL A 16 -31.92 -10.66 7.70
C VAL A 16 -33.26 -10.86 6.98
N ALA A 17 -33.24 -11.01 5.66
CA ALA A 17 -34.46 -11.25 4.87
C ALA A 17 -35.17 -12.54 5.34
N MET A 18 -34.42 -13.61 5.59
CA MET A 18 -34.95 -14.88 6.10
C MET A 18 -35.52 -14.75 7.52
N ALA A 19 -34.92 -13.93 8.39
CA ALA A 19 -35.46 -13.64 9.72
C ALA A 19 -36.82 -12.90 9.66
N CYS A 20 -37.03 -12.08 8.62
CA CYS A 20 -38.27 -11.35 8.40
C CYS A 20 -39.41 -12.19 7.80
N VAL A 21 -39.14 -13.41 7.30
CA VAL A 21 -40.18 -14.27 6.75
C VAL A 21 -41.15 -14.70 7.86
N ARG A 22 -42.45 -14.62 7.58
CA ARG A 22 -43.50 -15.05 8.51
C ARG A 22 -43.50 -16.57 8.65
N ALA A 23 -43.68 -17.07 9.86
CA ALA A 23 -43.74 -18.50 10.15
C ALA A 23 -44.81 -19.21 9.30
N ASP A 24 -45.99 -18.59 9.14
CA ASP A 24 -47.08 -19.13 8.32
C ASP A 24 -46.69 -19.32 6.84
N ARG A 25 -45.85 -18.42 6.32
CA ARG A 25 -45.34 -18.52 4.95
C ARG A 25 -44.40 -19.70 4.81
N VAL A 26 -43.55 -19.94 5.81
CA VAL A 26 -42.65 -21.10 5.86
C VAL A 26 -43.43 -22.39 6.01
N ARG A 27 -44.45 -22.43 6.88
CA ARG A 27 -45.33 -23.59 7.06
C ARG A 27 -46.05 -23.96 5.76
N ALA A 28 -46.70 -23.00 5.12
CA ALA A 28 -47.40 -23.21 3.86
C ALA A 28 -46.46 -23.72 2.75
N TRP A 29 -45.24 -23.18 2.69
CA TRP A 29 -44.24 -23.67 1.73
C TRP A 29 -43.81 -25.11 2.04
N ARG A 30 -43.62 -25.43 3.32
CA ARG A 30 -43.23 -26.78 3.76
C ARG A 30 -44.32 -27.81 3.50
N GLU A 31 -45.58 -27.47 3.77
CA GLU A 31 -46.74 -28.31 3.47
C GLU A 31 -46.88 -28.58 1.97
N SER A 32 -46.60 -27.58 1.13
CA SER A 32 -46.64 -27.76 -0.33
C SER A 32 -45.60 -28.75 -0.86
N LEU A 33 -44.46 -28.88 -0.17
CA LEU A 33 -43.36 -29.79 -0.55
C LEU A 33 -43.49 -31.15 0.11
N ASN A 34 -43.96 -31.20 1.36
CA ASN A 34 -44.14 -32.42 2.12
C ASN A 34 -45.36 -32.31 3.06
N PRO A 35 -46.55 -32.74 2.60
CA PRO A 35 -47.80 -32.64 3.36
C PRO A 35 -47.82 -33.45 4.66
N SER A 36 -46.97 -34.48 4.78
CA SER A 36 -46.94 -35.36 5.97
C SER A 36 -45.93 -34.93 7.03
N ALA A 37 -45.25 -33.80 6.85
CA ALA A 37 -44.20 -33.35 7.76
C ALA A 37 -44.77 -32.77 9.07
N THR A 38 -44.32 -33.28 10.22
CA THR A 38 -44.75 -32.86 11.57
C THR A 38 -44.59 -31.36 11.83
N GLU A 39 -45.64 -30.67 12.30
CA GLU A 39 -45.59 -29.22 12.53
C GLU A 39 -44.40 -28.78 13.41
N LEU A 40 -43.82 -27.63 13.04
CA LEU A 40 -42.75 -27.01 13.83
C LEU A 40 -43.35 -26.15 14.94
N PRO A 41 -42.84 -26.27 16.18
CA PRO A 41 -43.27 -25.42 17.28
C PRO A 41 -42.85 -23.97 17.04
N ASP A 42 -43.61 -23.02 17.58
CA ASP A 42 -43.31 -21.58 17.45
C ASP A 42 -41.92 -21.20 17.97
N SER A 43 -41.45 -21.90 19.01
CA SER A 43 -40.10 -21.72 19.57
C SER A 43 -39.00 -21.97 18.53
N ALA A 44 -39.20 -22.88 17.57
CA ALA A 44 -38.23 -23.13 16.51
C ALA A 44 -38.05 -21.92 15.60
N PHE A 45 -39.14 -21.20 15.29
CA PHE A 45 -39.08 -19.97 14.48
C PHE A 45 -38.43 -18.82 15.25
N VAL A 46 -38.65 -18.72 16.56
CA VAL A 46 -37.97 -17.73 17.42
C VAL A 46 -36.47 -18.00 17.46
N VAL A 47 -36.05 -19.26 17.72
CA VAL A 47 -34.64 -19.65 17.72
C VAL A 47 -34.00 -19.39 16.36
N ALA A 48 -34.66 -19.76 15.25
CA ALA A 48 -34.15 -19.52 13.91
C ALA A 48 -33.91 -18.02 13.64
N ARG A 49 -34.84 -17.15 14.04
CA ARG A 49 -34.68 -15.69 13.90
C ARG A 49 -33.50 -15.17 14.70
N ILE A 50 -33.36 -15.59 15.96
CA ILE A 50 -32.23 -15.19 16.80
C ILE A 50 -30.94 -15.62 16.11
N THR A 51 -30.82 -16.87 15.68
CA THR A 51 -29.63 -17.41 15.00
C THR A 51 -29.31 -16.62 13.72
N PHE A 52 -30.30 -16.35 12.86
CA PHE A 52 -30.08 -15.59 11.63
C PHE A 52 -29.63 -14.16 11.91
N LEU A 53 -30.25 -13.48 12.88
CA LEU A 53 -29.87 -12.11 13.24
C LEU A 53 -28.48 -12.07 13.88
N THR A 54 -28.12 -13.04 14.72
CA THR A 54 -26.77 -13.10 15.30
C THR A 54 -25.72 -13.35 14.23
N LEU A 55 -25.96 -14.29 13.31
CA LEU A 55 -25.02 -14.56 12.22
C LEU A 55 -24.90 -13.38 11.26
N ALA A 56 -26.00 -12.68 10.97
CA ALA A 56 -25.98 -11.46 10.17
C ALA A 56 -25.18 -10.36 10.88
N ALA A 57 -25.34 -10.18 12.19
CA ALA A 57 -24.56 -9.21 12.95
C ALA A 57 -23.06 -9.51 12.89
N PHE A 58 -22.66 -10.78 13.03
CA PHE A 58 -21.27 -11.20 12.83
C PHE A 58 -20.78 -10.92 11.41
N GLY A 59 -21.56 -11.27 10.39
CA GLY A 59 -21.19 -11.05 8.99
C GLY A 59 -20.98 -9.57 8.68
N VAL A 60 -21.86 -8.69 9.19
CA VAL A 60 -21.71 -7.24 9.05
C VAL A 60 -20.48 -6.73 9.79
N TYR A 61 -20.25 -7.17 11.04
CA TYR A 61 -19.09 -6.76 11.83
C TYR A 61 -17.77 -7.13 11.15
N TYR A 62 -17.62 -8.39 10.74
CA TYR A 62 -16.42 -8.85 10.04
C TYR A 62 -16.28 -8.23 8.64
N GLY A 63 -17.39 -7.94 7.96
CA GLY A 63 -17.40 -7.21 6.70
C GLY A 63 -16.85 -5.79 6.85
N PHE A 64 -17.22 -5.06 7.91
CA PHE A 64 -16.64 -3.74 8.17
C PHE A 64 -15.19 -3.80 8.61
N GLN A 65 -14.81 -4.78 9.44
CA GLN A 65 -13.42 -5.02 9.81
C GLN A 65 -12.54 -5.31 8.58
N SER A 66 -13.03 -6.10 7.63
CA SER A 66 -12.28 -6.39 6.41
C SER A 66 -12.17 -5.20 5.45
N VAL A 67 -13.17 -4.32 5.42
CA VAL A 67 -13.07 -3.04 4.69
C VAL A 67 -12.04 -2.13 5.33
N SER A 68 -12.09 -1.96 6.66
CA SER A 68 -11.14 -1.09 7.37
C SER A 68 -9.69 -1.56 7.25
N LEU A 69 -9.44 -2.88 7.29
CA LEU A 69 -8.10 -3.42 7.04
C LEU A 69 -7.63 -3.19 5.60
N ALA A 70 -8.54 -3.24 4.62
CA ALA A 70 -8.18 -2.98 3.23
C ALA A 70 -7.90 -1.49 2.98
N ASP A 71 -8.61 -0.60 3.69
CA ASP A 71 -8.43 0.84 3.63
C ASP A 71 -7.07 1.25 4.23
N GLY A 72 -6.74 0.76 5.42
CA GLY A 72 -5.43 1.03 6.06
C GLY A 72 -4.23 0.30 5.42
N MET A 73 -4.43 -0.39 4.29
CA MET A 73 -3.37 -1.01 3.49
C MET A 73 -3.33 -0.44 2.06
N ALA A 74 -4.16 0.56 1.74
CA ALA A 74 -4.21 1.17 0.43
C ALA A 74 -3.71 2.61 0.51
N TRP A 75 -2.79 2.98 -0.36
CA TRP A 75 -2.42 4.36 -0.57
C TRP A 75 -3.53 5.10 -1.31
N SER A 76 -3.83 6.32 -0.89
CA SER A 76 -4.59 7.26 -1.69
C SER A 76 -3.68 8.08 -2.62
N ASP A 77 -4.28 8.65 -3.67
CA ASP A 77 -3.56 9.47 -4.66
C ASP A 77 -2.86 10.67 -3.99
N ASP A 78 -3.54 11.32 -3.04
CA ASP A 78 -3.01 12.49 -2.30
C ASP A 78 -1.89 12.11 -1.33
N GLU A 79 -2.00 10.95 -0.67
CA GLU A 79 -0.94 10.43 0.22
C GLU A 79 0.32 10.13 -0.57
N LEU A 80 0.20 9.43 -1.71
CA LEU A 80 1.34 9.14 -2.56
C LEU A 80 1.96 10.42 -3.13
N ALA A 81 1.14 11.38 -3.57
CA ALA A 81 1.63 12.66 -4.08
C ALA A 81 2.44 13.44 -3.02
N SER A 82 1.90 13.52 -1.81
CA SER A 82 2.57 14.21 -0.69
C SER A 82 3.85 13.47 -0.27
N ALA A 83 3.82 12.14 -0.24
CA ALA A 83 4.95 11.31 0.13
C ALA A 83 6.09 11.42 -0.88
N VAL A 84 5.78 11.34 -2.18
CA VAL A 84 6.76 11.55 -3.26
C VAL A 84 7.37 12.95 -3.19
N SER A 85 6.56 13.98 -2.91
CA SER A 85 7.09 15.33 -2.72
C SER A 85 8.06 15.39 -1.53
N GLY A 86 7.71 14.79 -0.39
CA GLY A 86 8.56 14.75 0.79
C GLY A 86 9.88 14.01 0.55
N ALA A 87 9.81 12.84 -0.10
CA ALA A 87 10.99 12.06 -0.49
C ALA A 87 11.87 12.82 -1.50
N THR A 88 11.26 13.55 -2.44
CA THR A 88 11.99 14.42 -3.38
C THR A 88 12.80 15.47 -2.62
N ASP A 89 12.17 16.17 -1.68
CA ASP A 89 12.83 17.20 -0.88
C ASP A 89 13.90 16.64 0.07
N SER A 90 13.71 15.41 0.58
CA SER A 90 14.67 14.70 1.45
C SER A 90 15.92 14.27 0.68
N LEU A 91 15.74 13.70 -0.50
CA LEU A 91 16.82 13.19 -1.35
C LEU A 91 17.55 14.31 -2.12
N ASP A 92 16.89 15.43 -2.41
CA ASP A 92 17.51 16.56 -3.10
C ASP A 92 18.60 17.22 -2.23
N GLY A 93 19.80 17.36 -2.81
CA GLY A 93 20.95 17.93 -2.12
C GLY A 93 21.72 16.95 -1.24
N GLU A 94 21.32 15.68 -1.17
CA GLU A 94 22.08 14.66 -0.45
C GLU A 94 23.51 14.53 -1.01
N VAL A 95 24.50 14.45 -0.11
CA VAL A 95 25.90 14.31 -0.47
C VAL A 95 26.39 12.89 -0.20
N VAL A 96 26.92 12.24 -1.24
CA VAL A 96 27.62 10.96 -1.17
C VAL A 96 29.09 11.12 -1.52
N TYR A 97 29.92 10.23 -0.97
CA TYR A 97 31.36 10.28 -1.13
C TYR A 97 31.86 9.04 -1.85
N ALA A 98 32.75 9.25 -2.83
CA ALA A 98 33.45 8.16 -3.51
C ALA A 98 34.95 8.28 -3.30
N GLY A 99 35.60 7.14 -3.09
CA GLY A 99 37.05 7.04 -3.04
C GLY A 99 37.73 7.43 -4.36
N PRO A 100 39.07 7.58 -4.37
CA PRO A 100 39.83 7.96 -5.55
C PRO A 100 39.80 6.89 -6.66
N HIS A 101 39.54 5.64 -6.31
CA HIS A 101 39.41 4.51 -7.23
C HIS A 101 37.95 4.14 -7.54
N GLU A 102 37.00 4.79 -6.87
CA GLU A 102 35.58 4.61 -7.12
C GLU A 102 35.12 5.59 -8.22
N GLY A 103 34.15 5.14 -9.01
CA GLY A 103 33.53 5.96 -10.06
C GLY A 103 32.56 6.98 -9.47
N VAL A 104 31.73 7.55 -10.34
CA VAL A 104 30.53 8.25 -9.87
C VAL A 104 29.65 7.23 -9.11
N PRO A 105 29.03 7.58 -7.98
CA PRO A 105 28.07 6.71 -7.30
C PRO A 105 26.81 6.54 -8.15
N THR A 106 26.77 5.48 -8.96
CA THR A 106 25.73 5.24 -9.99
C THR A 106 24.97 3.95 -9.74
N ASP A 107 24.76 3.57 -8.48
CA ASP A 107 24.01 2.35 -8.11
C ASP A 107 22.49 2.53 -8.30
N PHE A 108 22.13 3.12 -9.43
CA PHE A 108 20.78 3.53 -9.77
C PHE A 108 19.85 2.34 -10.05
N ASP A 109 20.41 1.18 -10.37
CA ASP A 109 19.72 -0.10 -10.57
C ASP A 109 19.88 -1.08 -9.39
N GLY A 110 20.60 -0.68 -8.32
CA GLY A 110 20.88 -1.49 -7.14
C GLY A 110 20.12 -1.04 -5.89
N GLU A 111 20.82 -0.45 -4.92
CA GLU A 111 20.27 -0.05 -3.62
C GLU A 111 19.49 1.28 -3.69
N TYR A 112 19.75 2.12 -4.69
CA TYR A 112 19.08 3.43 -4.81
C TYR A 112 17.56 3.35 -5.01
N PRO A 113 17.00 2.44 -5.85
CA PRO A 113 15.55 2.23 -5.91
C PRO A 113 14.93 1.90 -4.54
N LEU A 114 15.56 1.02 -3.76
CA LEU A 114 15.08 0.66 -2.41
C LEU A 114 15.10 1.87 -1.48
N LYS A 115 16.12 2.72 -1.60
CA LYS A 115 16.15 3.98 -0.86
C LYS A 115 15.01 4.91 -1.23
N VAL A 116 14.68 5.01 -2.52
CA VAL A 116 13.52 5.80 -2.97
C VAL A 116 12.23 5.23 -2.38
N GLU A 117 12.05 3.91 -2.38
CA GLU A 117 10.90 3.24 -1.75
C GLU A 117 10.79 3.57 -0.26
N ASP A 118 11.90 3.43 0.48
CA ASP A 118 11.97 3.70 1.92
C ASP A 118 11.65 5.16 2.24
N GLU A 119 12.23 6.12 1.51
CA GLU A 119 12.00 7.54 1.72
C GLU A 119 10.55 7.92 1.41
N VAL A 120 9.97 7.40 0.32
CA VAL A 120 8.55 7.63 0.01
C VAL A 120 7.67 7.04 1.11
N ALA A 121 7.96 5.84 1.59
CA ALA A 121 7.21 5.23 2.69
C ALA A 121 7.34 6.03 4.01
N GLU A 122 8.54 6.54 4.34
CA GLU A 122 8.79 7.35 5.53
C GLU A 122 8.04 8.69 5.49
N HIS A 123 7.86 9.26 4.30
CA HIS A 123 7.07 10.46 4.07
C HIS A 123 5.57 10.21 3.86
N GLY A 124 5.12 8.95 4.01
CA GLY A 124 3.70 8.60 4.08
C GLY A 124 3.01 9.28 5.26
N GLY A 125 2.03 10.15 4.98
CA GLY A 125 1.26 10.86 6.00
C GLY A 125 -0.07 10.17 6.35
N GLY A 126 -0.65 10.52 7.51
CA GLY A 126 -2.02 10.13 7.85
C GLY A 126 -2.19 8.64 8.09
N ASP A 127 -3.02 8.00 7.27
CA ASP A 127 -3.32 6.56 7.30
C ASP A 127 -2.55 5.79 6.22
N ALA A 128 -1.58 6.45 5.55
CA ALA A 128 -0.76 5.84 4.51
C ALA A 128 -0.07 4.56 5.01
N PRO A 129 -0.10 3.47 4.21
CA PRO A 129 0.58 2.24 4.57
C PRO A 129 2.10 2.44 4.63
N GLY A 130 2.79 1.83 5.60
CA GLY A 130 4.26 1.87 5.65
C GLY A 130 4.97 0.94 4.66
N LEU A 131 4.25 0.36 3.69
CA LEU A 131 4.71 -0.62 2.71
C LEU A 131 3.92 -0.48 1.40
N GLY A 132 4.33 -1.21 0.35
CA GLY A 132 3.60 -1.28 -0.92
C GLY A 132 3.89 -0.12 -1.87
N VAL A 133 5.00 0.59 -1.65
CA VAL A 133 5.60 1.51 -2.63
C VAL A 133 6.64 0.73 -3.43
N ASP A 134 6.63 0.91 -4.74
CA ASP A 134 7.64 0.37 -5.65
C ASP A 134 8.28 1.53 -6.43
N ALA A 135 9.61 1.55 -6.51
CA ALA A 135 10.35 2.51 -7.34
C ALA A 135 11.07 1.75 -8.46
N THR A 136 10.45 1.69 -9.62
CA THR A 136 11.01 0.92 -10.75
C THR A 136 11.94 1.81 -11.58
N PRO A 137 13.23 1.46 -11.74
CA PRO A 137 14.12 2.18 -12.62
C PRO A 137 13.62 2.06 -14.06
N THR A 138 13.52 3.21 -14.73
CA THR A 138 13.25 3.31 -16.16
C THR A 138 14.60 3.51 -16.86
N ASP A 139 14.79 2.85 -18.02
CA ASP A 139 16.06 2.73 -18.76
C ASP A 139 17.03 3.91 -18.52
N PRO A 140 18.27 3.68 -18.05
CA PRO A 140 19.12 4.77 -17.58
C PRO A 140 19.46 5.73 -18.71
N GLY A 141 18.94 6.96 -18.60
CA GLY A 141 19.49 8.10 -19.30
C GLY A 141 20.88 8.38 -18.73
N ALA A 142 21.92 8.39 -19.57
CA ALA A 142 23.31 8.69 -19.20
C ALA A 142 23.87 7.91 -17.98
N SER A 143 25.15 8.13 -17.65
CA SER A 143 25.79 7.47 -16.50
C SER A 143 25.61 8.24 -15.20
N ASP A 144 25.10 9.47 -15.26
CA ASP A 144 25.01 10.43 -14.15
C ASP A 144 23.58 10.83 -13.80
N GLU A 145 22.58 10.15 -14.37
CA GLU A 145 21.18 10.34 -14.01
C GLU A 145 20.40 9.03 -14.09
N ALA A 146 19.22 9.01 -13.47
CA ALA A 146 18.29 7.90 -13.49
C ALA A 146 16.86 8.42 -13.36
N TYR A 147 15.93 7.62 -13.89
CA TYR A 147 14.50 7.87 -13.80
C TYR A 147 13.85 6.70 -13.06
N TYR A 148 12.94 7.01 -12.14
CA TYR A 148 12.19 6.02 -11.39
C TYR A 148 10.70 6.29 -11.54
N THR A 149 9.97 5.28 -12.00
CA THR A 149 8.51 5.29 -11.91
C THR A 149 8.14 4.76 -10.52
N VAL A 150 7.61 5.66 -9.69
CA VAL A 150 7.12 5.38 -8.34
C VAL A 150 5.63 5.09 -8.40
N THR A 151 5.23 3.92 -7.90
CA THR A 151 3.84 3.47 -7.79
C THR A 151 3.55 2.98 -6.38
N ALA A 152 2.27 2.93 -6.00
CA ALA A 152 1.89 2.33 -4.72
C ALA A 152 0.60 1.51 -4.78
N ASP A 153 0.50 0.51 -3.91
CA ASP A 153 -0.66 -0.35 -3.76
C ASP A 153 -1.91 0.46 -3.38
N GLY A 154 -3.00 0.26 -4.11
CA GLY A 154 -4.31 0.85 -3.80
C GLY A 154 -4.66 2.11 -4.58
N THR A 155 -3.68 2.76 -5.21
CA THR A 155 -3.85 3.94 -6.08
C THR A 155 -3.42 3.62 -7.52
N PRO A 156 -4.08 4.18 -8.55
CA PRO A 156 -3.58 4.13 -9.93
C PRO A 156 -2.52 5.21 -10.21
N SER A 157 -2.25 6.10 -9.27
CA SER A 157 -1.30 7.20 -9.45
C SER A 157 0.12 6.68 -9.58
N ALA A 158 0.89 7.37 -10.42
CA ALA A 158 2.30 7.13 -10.62
C ALA A 158 3.03 8.47 -10.66
N PHE A 159 4.29 8.46 -10.23
CA PHE A 159 5.16 9.63 -10.28
C PHE A 159 6.49 9.28 -10.91
N CYS A 160 7.01 10.19 -11.71
CA CYS A 160 8.32 10.06 -12.32
C CYS A 160 9.32 10.87 -11.49
N LEU A 161 10.24 10.17 -10.84
CA LEU A 161 11.37 10.74 -10.12
C LEU A 161 12.57 10.80 -11.05
N HIS A 162 13.17 11.97 -11.22
CA HIS A 162 14.43 12.16 -11.95
C HIS A 162 15.53 12.49 -10.95
N VAL A 163 16.55 11.65 -10.92
CA VAL A 163 17.70 11.76 -10.03
C VAL A 163 18.92 12.03 -10.87
N LYS A 164 19.69 13.06 -10.54
CA LYS A 164 20.95 13.39 -11.19
C LYS A 164 22.05 13.51 -10.17
N VAL A 165 23.23 12.99 -10.47
CA VAL A 165 24.40 13.09 -9.60
C VAL A 165 25.43 14.05 -10.19
N GLY A 166 25.79 15.08 -9.42
CA GLY A 166 26.75 16.11 -9.80
C GLY A 166 28.00 16.07 -8.93
N ARG A 167 29.17 16.36 -9.50
CA ARG A 167 30.42 16.45 -8.74
C ARG A 167 30.51 17.78 -7.99
N ASP A 168 30.60 17.74 -6.66
CA ASP A 168 30.86 18.92 -5.83
C ASP A 168 32.31 18.95 -5.30
N LYS A 169 33.18 19.68 -5.97
CA LYS A 169 34.59 19.80 -5.57
C LYS A 169 34.78 20.53 -4.24
N SER A 170 33.80 21.34 -3.81
CA SER A 170 33.91 22.12 -2.57
C SER A 170 33.68 21.26 -1.32
N GLY A 171 32.91 20.17 -1.45
CA GLY A 171 32.68 19.19 -0.40
C GLY A 171 33.77 18.13 -0.24
N ASP A 172 34.84 18.16 -1.05
CA ASP A 172 35.94 17.19 -0.94
C ASP A 172 36.62 17.25 0.42
N TYR A 173 36.98 16.07 0.95
CA TYR A 173 37.72 16.01 2.20
C TYR A 173 38.74 14.87 2.21
N GLU A 174 39.68 14.98 3.14
CA GLU A 174 40.70 13.96 3.40
C GLU A 174 40.26 13.11 4.60
N ALA A 175 39.81 11.89 4.33
CA ALA A 175 39.44 10.96 5.39
C ALA A 175 40.69 10.41 6.11
N PRO A 176 40.64 10.21 7.43
CA PRO A 176 41.72 9.56 8.16
C PRO A 176 41.83 8.09 7.76
N GLY A 177 43.03 7.67 7.36
CA GLY A 177 43.35 6.30 6.97
C GLY A 177 44.24 5.56 7.98
N ILE A 178 44.47 4.27 7.71
CA ILE A 178 45.30 3.41 8.55
C ILE A 178 46.76 3.90 8.51
N ALA A 179 47.42 3.84 9.68
CA ALA A 179 48.82 4.24 9.85
C ALA A 179 49.13 5.73 9.53
N GLY A 180 48.17 6.62 9.77
CA GLY A 180 48.38 8.08 9.66
C GLY A 180 48.41 8.60 8.22
N ARG A 181 47.98 7.79 7.25
CA ARG A 181 47.76 8.23 5.87
C ARG A 181 46.39 8.87 5.74
N SER A 182 46.24 9.85 4.86
CA SER A 182 44.92 10.36 4.48
C SER A 182 44.45 9.67 3.20
N TYR A 183 43.14 9.67 2.98
CA TYR A 183 42.52 9.13 1.79
C TYR A 183 41.51 10.15 1.23
N PRO A 184 41.71 10.63 -0.01
CA PRO A 184 40.84 11.66 -0.58
C PRO A 184 39.45 11.10 -0.84
N GLN A 185 38.44 11.85 -0.41
CA GLN A 185 37.02 11.55 -0.64
C GLN A 185 36.43 12.60 -1.56
N LYS A 186 35.87 12.15 -2.67
CA LYS A 186 35.24 13.00 -3.67
C LYS A 186 33.76 13.16 -3.34
N ALA A 187 33.28 14.37 -3.14
CA ALA A 187 31.86 14.62 -2.88
C ALA A 187 31.03 14.68 -4.17
N TYR A 188 29.87 14.07 -4.14
CA TYR A 188 28.86 14.12 -5.18
C TYR A 188 27.52 14.49 -4.54
N THR A 189 26.74 15.31 -5.22
CA THR A 189 25.46 15.81 -4.74
C THR A 189 24.36 15.30 -5.66
N TYR A 190 23.32 14.73 -5.08
CA TYR A 190 22.11 14.39 -5.81
C TYR A 190 21.26 15.63 -6.04
N SER A 191 20.67 15.73 -7.23
CA SER A 191 19.59 16.64 -7.54
C SER A 191 18.39 15.81 -7.94
N VAL A 192 17.28 15.98 -7.23
CA VAL A 192 16.09 15.14 -7.35
C VAL A 192 14.89 16.01 -7.70
N THR A 193 14.13 15.59 -8.69
CA THR A 193 12.88 16.24 -9.07
C THR A 193 11.80 15.19 -9.28
N SER A 194 10.55 15.56 -9.07
CA SER A 194 9.40 14.70 -9.32
C SER A 194 8.39 15.37 -10.24
N ARG A 195 7.67 14.55 -11.00
CA ARG A 195 6.48 14.95 -11.76
C ARG A 195 5.41 13.87 -11.69
N GLU A 196 4.16 14.26 -11.83
CA GLU A 196 3.04 13.32 -11.94
C GLU A 196 3.13 12.53 -13.27
N GLY A 197 2.70 11.27 -13.21
CA GLY A 197 2.72 10.30 -14.31
C GLY A 197 4.00 9.46 -14.36
N GLU A 198 3.97 8.40 -15.16
CA GLU A 198 5.11 7.51 -15.38
C GLU A 198 6.29 8.25 -16.04
N CYS A 199 7.49 7.71 -15.80
CA CYS A 199 8.64 7.89 -16.67
C CYS A 199 8.46 6.97 -17.91
#